data_AF-A0A914HXX8-F1
#
_entry.id   AF-A0A914HXX8-F1
#
_cell.length_a   1.000
_cell.length_b   1.000
_cell.length_c   1.000
_cell.angle_alpha   90.00
_cell.angle_beta   90.00
_cell.angle_gamma   90.00
#
_symmetry.space_group_name_H-M   'P 1'
#
loop_
_entity.id
_entity.type
_entity.pdbx_description
1 polymer ?
#
loop_
_entity_poly.entity_id
_entity_poly.type
_entity_poly.pdbx_seq_one_letter_code
_entity_poly.pdbx_strand_id
1 'polypeptide(L)'
;MLLNNDNNFMEQLKKKQNGRGLSDEEKQKIVNEFIKRKERLAIKLGIVPSWQKTEEIADELGVSIRSIFTWKKEFGLIESKEYFTKKKLNVAKQFEKLKKQNSRMTNLEIAAKLNVTGSQLAQCRKVSHSKKFHTDAEKRELLNQFDEIKRKNPKLSAKNIHKMLSISRETLRRWRKLLDERDKLDAHSSNDDVMLSGDEASKLSENKGRKRIIGDDEKQRIVKKFLEKKAQLTNELGIALSWQKTEEIADELGVSIRSITNWKKEFVIIPEKSDGEKGKIEVVKHYKKMKRQNPKMPNKEIATKLGIIRNRLDIYRKQFDPDYQKAKFYNNETKIELVKQYHQIKRNDPQLPDEEIAKLFDICTTSLCLWKKQFAEHVLSDEASER
;
A
#
# COMPACT_ATOMS: atom_id res chain seq x y z
N MET A 1 49.02 -17.02 -2.17
CA MET A 1 48.56 -17.37 -0.80
C MET A 1 47.75 -16.23 -0.15
N LEU A 2 46.76 -15.63 -0.84
CA LEU A 2 45.93 -14.53 -0.27
C LEU A 2 44.42 -14.88 -0.17
N LEU A 3 44.01 -16.09 -0.57
CA LEU A 3 42.59 -16.49 -0.60
C LEU A 3 42.08 -17.18 0.69
N ASN A 4 42.97 -17.52 1.63
CA ASN A 4 42.57 -18.22 2.87
C ASN A 4 42.19 -17.30 4.03
N ASN A 5 42.46 -15.98 3.95
CA ASN A 5 42.12 -15.04 5.03
C ASN A 5 40.66 -14.54 4.97
N ASP A 6 40.00 -14.59 3.81
CA ASP A 6 38.64 -14.06 3.65
C ASP A 6 37.57 -14.95 4.31
N ASN A 7 37.81 -16.26 4.42
CA ASN A 7 36.84 -17.18 5.03
C ASN A 7 36.74 -17.01 6.56
N ASN A 8 37.85 -16.68 7.23
CA ASN A 8 37.88 -16.48 8.68
C ASN A 8 37.12 -15.19 9.10
N PHE A 9 37.19 -14.14 8.28
CA PHE A 9 36.44 -12.90 8.52
C PHE A 9 34.92 -13.14 8.49
N MET A 10 34.42 -13.91 7.53
CA MET A 10 32.98 -14.21 7.41
C MET A 10 32.45 -15.08 8.55
N GLU A 11 33.26 -15.99 9.09
CA GLU A 11 32.88 -16.78 10.27
C GLU A 11 32.81 -15.95 11.55
N GLN A 12 33.70 -14.97 11.72
CA GLN A 12 33.65 -14.05 12.86
C GLN A 12 32.43 -13.13 12.81
N LEU A 13 32.00 -12.72 11.62
CA LEU A 13 30.80 -11.89 11.42
C LEU A 13 29.50 -12.64 11.77
N LYS A 14 29.40 -13.93 11.46
CA LYS A 14 28.21 -14.75 11.79
C LYS A 14 27.95 -14.86 13.30
N LYS A 15 28.99 -14.70 14.14
CA LYS A 15 28.85 -14.71 15.61
C LYS A 15 28.25 -13.42 16.17
N LYS A 16 28.37 -12.29 15.47
CA LYS A 16 27.77 -11.00 15.87
C LYS A 16 26.34 -10.90 15.32
N GLN A 17 25.38 -11.49 16.04
CA GLN A 17 23.97 -11.48 15.62
C GLN A 17 23.47 -10.07 15.29
N ASN A 18 22.89 -9.92 14.09
CA ASN A 18 22.20 -8.72 13.59
C ASN A 18 23.06 -7.47 13.36
N GLY A 19 24.39 -7.61 13.25
CA GLY A 19 25.28 -6.49 12.89
C GLY A 19 25.33 -5.36 13.91
N ARG A 20 24.89 -5.61 15.16
CA ARG A 20 25.07 -4.67 16.27
C ARG A 20 26.53 -4.69 16.71
N GLY A 21 27.16 -3.51 16.75
CA GLY A 21 28.57 -3.37 17.14
C GLY A 21 29.59 -3.59 16.02
N LEU A 22 29.17 -3.49 14.75
CA LEU A 22 30.10 -3.42 13.62
C LEU A 22 30.65 -2.01 13.44
N SER A 23 31.94 -1.87 13.19
CA SER A 23 32.58 -0.61 12.81
C SER A 23 32.11 -0.18 11.41
N ASP A 24 32.28 1.10 11.07
CA ASP A 24 31.89 1.59 9.74
C ASP A 24 32.73 0.97 8.61
N GLU A 25 33.98 0.62 8.88
CA GLU A 25 34.83 -0.14 7.95
C GLU A 25 34.32 -1.57 7.72
N GLU A 26 33.90 -2.27 8.78
CA GLU A 26 33.29 -3.60 8.66
C GLU A 26 31.99 -3.53 7.84
N LYS A 27 31.13 -2.55 8.14
CA LYS A 27 29.89 -2.31 7.38
C LYS A 27 30.19 -2.01 5.90
N GLN A 28 31.16 -1.17 5.60
CA GLN A 28 31.56 -0.82 4.23
C GLN A 28 32.08 -2.05 3.48
N LYS A 29 32.91 -2.89 4.12
CA LYS A 29 33.39 -4.16 3.55
C LYS A 29 32.23 -5.10 3.19
N ILE A 30 31.28 -5.28 4.11
CA ILE A 30 30.07 -6.10 3.87
C ILE A 30 29.25 -5.56 2.70
N VAL A 31 29.03 -4.24 2.65
CA VAL A 31 28.28 -3.59 1.56
C VAL A 31 28.97 -3.78 0.21
N ASN A 32 30.29 -3.64 0.15
CA ASN A 32 31.06 -3.83 -1.07
C ASN A 32 31.02 -5.28 -1.55
N GLU A 33 31.18 -6.24 -0.64
CA GLU A 33 31.09 -7.67 -0.96
C GLU A 33 29.68 -8.06 -1.42
N PHE A 34 28.64 -7.51 -0.79
CA PHE A 34 27.25 -7.68 -1.22
C PHE A 34 27.02 -7.18 -2.65
N ILE A 35 27.52 -5.98 -2.99
CA ILE A 35 27.41 -5.42 -4.34
C ILE A 35 28.11 -6.33 -5.35
N LYS A 36 29.34 -6.77 -5.04
CA LYS A 36 30.15 -7.64 -5.88
C LYS A 36 29.49 -9.01 -6.13
N ARG A 37 28.95 -9.64 -5.09
CA ARG A 37 28.22 -10.93 -5.23
C ARG A 37 26.95 -10.76 -6.05
N LYS A 38 26.21 -9.67 -5.84
CA LYS A 38 25.01 -9.35 -6.62
C LYS A 38 25.32 -9.13 -8.10
N GLU A 39 26.41 -8.43 -8.42
CA GLU A 39 26.87 -8.21 -9.79
C GLU A 39 27.30 -9.51 -10.47
N ARG A 40 28.10 -10.34 -9.79
CA ARG A 40 28.47 -11.68 -10.29
C ARG A 40 27.26 -12.54 -10.59
N LEU A 41 26.26 -12.53 -9.70
CA LEU A 41 25.02 -13.27 -9.90
C LEU A 41 24.22 -12.72 -11.08
N ALA A 42 24.17 -11.39 -11.24
CA ALA A 42 23.49 -10.76 -12.38
C ALA A 42 24.15 -11.16 -13.72
N ILE A 43 25.47 -11.16 -13.78
CA ILE A 43 26.24 -11.61 -14.96
C ILE A 43 25.95 -13.08 -15.25
N LYS A 44 26.01 -13.94 -14.23
CA LYS A 44 25.76 -15.38 -14.36
C LYS A 44 24.35 -15.69 -14.88
N LEU A 45 23.35 -14.94 -14.43
CA LEU A 45 21.95 -15.15 -14.82
C LEU A 45 21.58 -14.41 -16.12
N GLY A 46 22.40 -13.47 -16.59
CA GLY A 46 22.05 -12.55 -17.68
C GLY A 46 20.88 -11.60 -17.36
N ILE A 47 20.41 -11.58 -16.10
CA ILE A 47 19.27 -10.78 -15.62
C ILE A 47 19.52 -10.27 -14.20
N VAL A 48 18.78 -9.25 -13.78
CA VAL A 48 18.85 -8.73 -12.41
C VAL A 48 18.35 -9.81 -11.42
N PRO A 49 19.10 -10.14 -10.36
CA PRO A 49 18.69 -11.13 -9.38
C PRO A 49 17.34 -10.79 -8.72
N SER A 50 16.54 -11.81 -8.45
CA SER A 50 15.27 -11.64 -7.73
C SER A 50 15.50 -11.12 -6.31
N TRP A 51 14.43 -10.60 -5.69
CA TRP A 51 14.50 -10.13 -4.31
C TRP A 51 14.94 -11.23 -3.35
N GLN A 52 14.40 -12.45 -3.51
CA GLN A 52 14.77 -13.63 -2.72
C GLN A 52 16.26 -13.96 -2.83
N LYS A 53 16.81 -13.98 -4.04
CA LYS A 53 18.26 -14.20 -4.25
C LYS A 53 19.11 -13.09 -3.64
N THR A 54 18.61 -11.87 -3.65
CA THR A 54 19.28 -10.72 -3.02
C THR A 54 19.27 -10.85 -1.49
N GLU A 55 18.19 -11.41 -0.91
CA GLU A 55 18.05 -11.69 0.52
C GLU A 55 18.97 -12.84 0.94
N GLU A 56 19.04 -13.93 0.15
CA GLU A 56 19.98 -15.04 0.37
C GLU A 56 21.44 -14.55 0.45
N ILE A 57 21.87 -13.64 -0.44
CA ILE A 57 23.23 -13.06 -0.39
C ILE A 57 23.43 -12.26 0.91
N ALA A 58 22.42 -11.52 1.37
CA ALA A 58 22.52 -10.77 2.62
C ALA A 58 22.64 -11.71 3.83
N ASP A 59 21.85 -12.78 3.84
CA ASP A 59 21.84 -13.81 4.88
C ASP A 59 23.18 -14.58 4.92
N GLU A 60 23.77 -14.89 3.76
CA GLU A 60 25.12 -15.47 3.67
C GLU A 60 26.18 -14.56 4.29
N LEU A 61 25.99 -13.24 4.21
CA LEU A 61 26.87 -12.24 4.81
C LEU A 61 26.57 -12.02 6.31
N GLY A 62 25.58 -12.71 6.88
CA GLY A 62 25.22 -12.61 8.29
C GLY A 62 24.48 -11.32 8.66
N VAL A 63 23.93 -10.61 7.67
CA VAL A 63 23.30 -9.30 7.87
C VAL A 63 21.96 -9.24 7.17
N SER A 64 20.93 -8.72 7.85
CA SER A 64 19.63 -8.52 7.21
C SER A 64 19.75 -7.61 5.98
N ILE A 65 19.02 -7.93 4.91
CA ILE A 65 18.96 -7.11 3.70
C ILE A 65 18.62 -5.64 4.03
N ARG A 66 17.78 -5.40 5.04
CA ARG A 66 17.40 -4.06 5.50
C ARG A 66 18.60 -3.26 6.02
N SER A 67 19.49 -3.88 6.80
CA SER A 67 20.69 -3.21 7.32
C SER A 67 21.64 -2.83 6.17
N ILE A 68 21.82 -3.72 5.19
CA ILE A 68 22.62 -3.43 4.00
C ILE A 68 22.07 -2.20 3.26
N PHE A 69 20.74 -2.12 3.07
CA PHE A 69 20.12 -0.94 2.44
C PHE A 69 20.29 0.33 3.26
N THR A 70 20.22 0.25 4.59
CA THR A 70 20.49 1.38 5.47
C THR A 70 21.93 1.86 5.33
N TRP A 71 22.92 0.97 5.41
CA TRP A 71 24.34 1.33 5.28
C TRP A 71 24.68 1.85 3.88
N LYS A 72 24.11 1.25 2.82
CA LYS A 72 24.25 1.79 1.46
C LYS A 72 23.73 3.23 1.36
N LYS A 73 22.72 3.60 2.14
CA LYS A 73 22.22 4.98 2.19
C LYS A 73 23.18 5.88 3.00
N GLU A 74 23.69 5.40 4.13
CA GLU A 74 24.69 6.11 4.97
C GLU A 74 25.97 6.41 4.17
N PHE A 75 26.44 5.44 3.38
CA PHE A 75 27.63 5.58 2.52
C PHE A 75 27.35 6.28 1.18
N GLY A 76 26.16 6.83 0.96
CA GLY A 76 25.81 7.55 -0.28
C GLY A 76 25.73 6.68 -1.54
N LEU A 77 25.75 5.34 -1.41
CA LEU A 77 25.64 4.38 -2.51
C LEU A 77 24.19 4.20 -3.01
N ILE A 78 23.22 4.74 -2.28
CA ILE A 78 21.83 4.87 -2.73
C ILE A 78 21.53 6.37 -2.83
N GLU A 79 21.34 6.85 -4.06
CA GLU A 79 20.86 8.20 -4.31
C GLU A 79 19.59 8.46 -3.50
N SER A 80 19.55 9.57 -2.76
CA SER A 80 18.36 9.95 -2.01
C SER A 80 17.16 10.08 -2.96
N LYS A 81 15.95 9.72 -2.49
CA LYS A 81 14.74 9.81 -3.33
C LYS A 81 14.57 11.21 -3.93
N GLU A 82 14.97 12.25 -3.20
CA GLU A 82 14.89 13.63 -3.67
C GLU A 82 15.89 13.91 -4.81
N TYR A 83 17.14 13.46 -4.68
CA TYR A 83 18.14 13.57 -5.74
C TYR A 83 17.71 12.80 -7.00
N PHE A 84 17.19 11.59 -6.80
CA PHE A 84 16.65 10.77 -7.89
C PHE A 84 15.46 11.46 -8.60
N THR A 85 14.57 12.13 -7.86
CA THR A 85 13.48 12.90 -8.45
C THR A 85 13.98 14.13 -9.22
N LYS A 86 14.95 14.88 -8.69
CA LYS A 86 15.56 16.02 -9.41
C LYS A 86 16.26 15.56 -10.69
N LYS A 87 17.02 14.47 -10.63
CA LYS A 87 17.69 13.85 -11.78
C LYS A 87 16.68 13.38 -12.84
N LYS A 88 15.62 12.70 -12.42
CA LYS A 88 14.51 12.29 -13.31
C LYS A 88 13.82 13.46 -13.99
N LEU A 89 13.56 14.53 -13.24
CA LEU A 89 12.95 15.75 -13.76
C LEU A 89 13.88 16.41 -14.79
N ASN A 90 15.19 16.47 -14.52
CA ASN A 90 16.16 17.02 -15.45
C ASN A 90 16.23 16.19 -16.75
N VAL A 91 16.33 14.86 -16.65
CA VAL A 91 16.30 13.95 -17.81
C VAL A 91 15.02 14.14 -18.62
N ALA A 92 13.87 14.31 -17.96
CA ALA A 92 12.62 14.59 -18.63
C ALA A 92 12.59 15.97 -19.33
N LYS A 93 13.09 17.03 -18.69
CA LYS A 93 13.20 18.37 -19.30
C LYS A 93 14.10 18.33 -20.54
N GLN A 94 15.23 17.62 -20.46
CA GLN A 94 16.15 17.45 -21.59
C GLN A 94 15.53 16.61 -22.71
N PHE A 95 14.76 15.56 -22.36
CA PHE A 95 13.99 14.78 -23.33
C PHE A 95 13.03 15.66 -24.14
N GLU A 96 12.22 16.49 -23.47
CA GLU A 96 11.27 17.40 -24.16
C GLU A 96 12.01 18.42 -25.04
N LYS A 97 13.16 18.96 -24.56
CA LYS A 97 14.01 19.86 -25.36
C LYS A 97 14.52 19.18 -26.62
N LEU A 98 15.04 17.96 -26.53
CA LEU A 98 15.53 17.18 -27.67
C LEU A 98 14.40 16.82 -28.64
N LYS A 99 13.23 16.45 -28.13
CA LYS A 99 12.03 16.19 -28.96
C LYS A 99 11.53 17.42 -29.69
N LYS A 100 11.60 18.60 -29.06
CA LYS A 100 11.24 19.87 -29.70
C LYS A 100 12.25 20.26 -30.80
N GLN A 101 13.54 20.00 -30.58
CA GLN A 101 14.59 20.27 -31.56
C GLN A 101 14.53 19.31 -32.76
N ASN A 102 14.20 18.03 -32.53
CA ASN A 102 14.07 17.04 -33.59
C ASN A 102 12.94 16.05 -33.26
N SER A 103 11.78 16.27 -33.85
CA SER A 103 10.58 15.47 -33.62
C SER A 103 10.74 14.01 -34.06
N ARG A 104 11.59 13.74 -35.06
CA ARG A 104 11.86 12.41 -35.63
C ARG A 104 12.80 11.55 -34.79
N MET A 105 13.55 12.13 -33.85
CA MET A 105 14.52 11.39 -33.02
C MET A 105 13.84 10.30 -32.20
N THR A 106 14.33 9.07 -32.25
CA THR A 106 13.71 7.95 -31.54
C THR A 106 13.98 8.04 -30.04
N ASN A 107 13.15 7.38 -29.21
CA ASN A 107 13.37 7.39 -27.77
C ASN A 107 14.69 6.70 -27.38
N LEU A 108 15.16 5.72 -28.16
CA LEU A 108 16.43 5.04 -27.92
C LEU A 108 17.62 5.96 -28.20
N GLU A 109 17.56 6.74 -29.28
CA GLU A 109 18.58 7.77 -29.59
C GLU A 109 18.64 8.84 -28.50
N ILE A 110 17.48 9.29 -28.02
CA ILE A 110 17.43 10.27 -26.92
C ILE A 110 17.98 9.64 -25.63
N ALA A 111 17.63 8.39 -25.32
CA ALA A 111 18.14 7.69 -24.15
C ALA A 111 19.67 7.60 -24.19
N ALA A 112 20.24 7.22 -25.33
CA ALA A 112 21.68 7.20 -25.56
C ALA A 112 22.32 8.59 -25.38
N LYS A 113 21.74 9.66 -25.96
CA LYS A 113 22.23 11.03 -25.79
C LYS A 113 22.21 11.53 -24.35
N LEU A 114 21.22 11.10 -23.57
CA LEU A 114 21.07 11.46 -22.16
C LEU A 114 21.86 10.53 -21.22
N ASN A 115 22.60 9.57 -21.76
CA ASN A 115 23.31 8.52 -21.02
C ASN A 115 22.41 7.80 -20.00
N VAL A 116 21.19 7.44 -20.43
CA VAL A 116 20.24 6.65 -19.65
C VAL A 116 19.74 5.47 -20.48
N THR A 117 19.30 4.42 -19.81
CA THR A 117 18.63 3.29 -20.47
C THR A 117 17.25 3.68 -20.99
N GLY A 118 16.75 3.00 -22.03
CA GLY A 118 15.39 3.23 -22.54
C GLY A 118 14.29 3.06 -21.48
N SER A 119 14.47 2.13 -20.54
CA SER A 119 13.54 1.91 -19.42
C SER A 119 13.59 3.05 -18.40
N GLN A 120 14.77 3.57 -18.05
CA GLN A 120 14.92 4.76 -17.22
C GLN A 120 14.26 5.97 -17.90
N LEU A 121 14.49 6.17 -19.19
CA LEU A 121 13.86 7.26 -19.95
C LEU A 121 12.34 7.14 -19.93
N ALA A 122 11.78 5.95 -20.18
CA ALA A 122 10.33 5.71 -20.10
C ALA A 122 9.78 6.03 -18.69
N GLN A 123 10.51 5.69 -17.63
CA GLN A 123 10.13 6.02 -16.27
C GLN A 123 10.20 7.53 -16.00
N CYS A 124 11.24 8.23 -16.48
CA CYS A 124 11.37 9.69 -16.38
C CYS A 124 10.23 10.40 -17.14
N ARG A 125 9.85 9.90 -18.32
CA ARG A 125 8.72 10.43 -19.09
C ARG A 125 7.40 10.26 -18.35
N LYS A 126 7.19 9.14 -17.64
CA LYS A 126 6.00 9.01 -16.77
C LYS A 126 5.96 10.09 -15.69
N VAL A 127 7.11 10.53 -15.18
CA VAL A 127 7.19 11.62 -14.20
C VAL A 127 6.85 12.98 -14.84
N SER A 128 7.20 13.22 -16.11
CA SER A 128 6.79 14.46 -16.81
C SER A 128 5.34 14.47 -17.25
N HIS A 129 4.80 13.32 -17.65
CA HIS A 129 3.42 13.18 -18.10
C HIS A 129 2.46 13.04 -16.91
N SER A 130 2.93 12.56 -15.74
CA SER A 130 2.20 12.69 -14.50
C SER A 130 2.17 14.17 -14.12
N LYS A 131 1.07 14.83 -14.47
CA LYS A 131 0.74 16.19 -14.04
C LYS A 131 1.23 16.40 -12.59
N LYS A 132 2.25 17.26 -12.42
CA LYS A 132 2.72 17.91 -11.17
C LYS A 132 3.91 17.29 -10.44
N PHE A 133 5.11 17.46 -11.00
CA PHE A 133 6.27 17.78 -10.16
C PHE A 133 6.72 19.19 -10.47
N HIS A 134 6.19 20.14 -9.69
CA HIS A 134 6.71 21.50 -9.65
C HIS A 134 7.71 21.56 -8.50
N THR A 135 8.87 22.18 -8.74
CA THR A 135 9.77 22.58 -7.65
C THR A 135 9.09 23.62 -6.77
N ASP A 136 9.55 23.84 -5.55
CA ASP A 136 8.94 24.85 -4.68
C ASP A 136 9.04 26.26 -5.28
N ALA A 137 10.12 26.56 -6.00
CA ALA A 137 10.27 27.78 -6.78
C ALA A 137 9.22 27.89 -7.90
N GLU A 138 9.04 26.83 -8.70
CA GLU A 138 7.99 26.80 -9.75
C GLU A 138 6.58 26.92 -9.16
N LYS A 139 6.32 26.33 -7.98
CA LYS A 139 5.03 26.47 -7.29
C LYS A 139 4.80 27.92 -6.85
N ARG A 140 5.81 28.58 -6.28
CA ARG A 140 5.73 30.01 -5.89
C ARG A 140 5.48 30.88 -7.10
N GLU A 141 6.20 30.65 -8.20
CA GLU A 141 6.03 31.39 -9.45
C GLU A 141 4.60 31.26 -10.01
N LEU A 142 4.05 30.04 -10.04
CA LEU A 142 2.68 29.80 -10.51
C LEU A 142 1.61 30.41 -9.59
N LEU A 143 1.87 30.47 -8.27
CA LEU A 143 1.00 31.17 -7.32
C LEU A 143 1.05 32.69 -7.53
N ASN A 144 2.24 33.24 -7.75
CA ASN A 144 2.42 34.67 -8.05
C ASN A 144 1.69 35.05 -9.36
N GLN A 145 1.82 34.23 -10.41
CA GLN A 145 1.10 34.43 -11.67
C GLN A 145 -0.42 34.36 -11.47
N PHE A 146 -0.90 33.42 -10.64
CA PHE A 146 -2.32 33.33 -10.30
C PHE A 146 -2.81 34.62 -9.63
N ASP A 147 -2.07 35.11 -8.63
CA ASP A 147 -2.44 36.31 -7.87
C ASP A 147 -2.32 37.58 -8.72
N GLU A 148 -1.35 37.65 -9.64
CA GLU A 148 -1.20 38.75 -10.60
C GLU A 148 -2.37 38.79 -11.61
N ILE A 149 -2.74 37.64 -12.20
CA ILE A 149 -3.89 37.56 -13.11
C ILE A 149 -5.17 37.98 -12.38
N LYS A 150 -5.33 37.52 -11.13
CA LYS A 150 -6.50 37.85 -10.31
C LYS A 150 -6.55 39.34 -9.94
N ARG A 151 -5.39 39.96 -9.66
CA ARG A 151 -5.26 41.40 -9.39
C ARG A 151 -5.60 42.25 -10.62
N LYS A 152 -5.06 41.88 -11.79
CA LYS A 152 -5.33 42.58 -13.06
C LYS A 152 -6.76 42.38 -13.55
N ASN A 153 -7.39 41.24 -13.23
CA ASN A 153 -8.73 40.88 -13.69
C ASN A 153 -9.63 40.43 -12.51
N PRO A 154 -10.12 41.33 -11.65
CA PRO A 154 -10.87 40.97 -10.45
C PRO A 154 -12.13 40.15 -10.74
N LYS A 155 -12.80 40.43 -11.87
CA LYS A 155 -14.01 39.74 -12.32
C LYS A 155 -13.76 38.33 -12.85
N LEU A 156 -12.50 37.96 -13.15
CA LEU A 156 -12.18 36.65 -13.70
C LEU A 156 -12.34 35.58 -12.60
N SER A 157 -13.10 34.53 -12.90
CA SER A 157 -13.32 33.45 -11.94
C SER A 157 -12.02 32.66 -11.70
N ALA A 158 -11.79 32.22 -10.46
CA ALA A 158 -10.62 31.39 -10.15
C ALA A 158 -10.56 30.14 -11.04
N LYS A 159 -11.72 29.56 -11.39
CA LYS A 159 -11.85 28.42 -12.32
C LYS A 159 -11.23 28.73 -13.69
N ASN A 160 -11.43 29.92 -14.23
CA ASN A 160 -10.86 30.31 -15.52
C ASN A 160 -9.34 30.50 -15.42
N ILE A 161 -8.86 31.14 -14.35
CA ILE A 161 -7.41 31.31 -14.11
C ILE A 161 -6.72 29.94 -13.96
N HIS A 162 -7.35 28.99 -13.25
CA HIS A 162 -6.85 27.61 -13.14
C HIS A 162 -6.73 26.92 -14.50
N LYS A 163 -7.70 27.13 -15.39
CA LYS A 163 -7.67 26.59 -16.76
C LYS A 163 -6.54 27.23 -17.57
N MET A 164 -6.32 28.55 -17.43
CA MET A 164 -5.22 29.27 -18.10
C MET A 164 -3.85 28.76 -17.66
N LEU A 165 -3.65 28.55 -16.35
CA LEU A 165 -2.38 28.05 -15.81
C LEU A 165 -2.22 26.52 -15.97
N SER A 166 -3.21 25.82 -16.52
CA SER A 166 -3.22 24.36 -16.64
C SER A 166 -3.00 23.61 -15.30
N ILE A 167 -3.45 24.20 -14.18
CA ILE A 167 -3.31 23.62 -12.84
C ILE A 167 -4.69 23.53 -12.19
N SER A 168 -4.99 22.37 -11.58
CA SER A 168 -6.27 22.20 -10.89
C SER A 168 -6.35 23.05 -9.63
N ARG A 169 -7.58 23.51 -9.31
CA ARG A 169 -7.87 24.35 -8.13
C ARG A 169 -7.35 23.75 -6.83
N GLU A 170 -7.56 22.45 -6.63
CA GLU A 170 -7.16 21.73 -5.42
C GLU A 170 -5.64 21.72 -5.25
N THR A 171 -4.89 21.76 -6.35
CA THR A 171 -3.43 21.73 -6.33
C THR A 171 -2.84 23.08 -5.94
N LEU A 172 -3.31 24.17 -6.53
CA LEU A 172 -2.90 25.51 -6.10
C LEU A 172 -3.26 25.77 -4.64
N ARG A 173 -4.48 25.38 -4.21
CA ARG A 173 -4.89 25.46 -2.80
C ARG A 173 -3.96 24.66 -1.88
N ARG A 174 -3.60 23.43 -2.26
CA ARG A 174 -2.67 22.60 -1.49
C ARG A 174 -1.27 23.22 -1.45
N TRP A 175 -0.76 23.75 -2.56
CA TRP A 175 0.57 24.37 -2.59
C TRP A 175 0.63 25.63 -1.73
N ARG A 176 -0.39 26.50 -1.80
CA ARG A 176 -0.48 27.68 -0.95
C ARG A 176 -0.39 27.29 0.53
N LYS A 177 -1.24 26.35 0.97
CA LYS A 177 -1.22 25.85 2.36
C LYS A 177 0.16 25.31 2.78
N LEU A 178 0.79 24.49 1.95
CA LEU A 178 2.10 23.89 2.27
C LEU A 178 3.24 24.92 2.31
N LEU A 179 3.21 25.92 1.44
CA LEU A 179 4.21 26.99 1.42
C LEU A 179 4.01 27.94 2.60
N ASP A 180 2.76 28.30 2.92
CA ASP A 180 2.43 29.14 4.08
C ASP A 180 2.85 28.46 5.40
N GLU A 181 2.62 27.15 5.54
CA GLU A 181 3.07 26.38 6.70
C GLU A 181 4.59 26.36 6.82
N ARG A 182 5.30 26.29 5.69
CA ARG A 182 6.77 26.29 5.66
C ARG A 182 7.36 27.67 5.97
N ASP A 183 6.83 28.72 5.36
CA ASP A 183 7.27 30.10 5.60
C ASP A 183 7.05 30.48 7.08
N LYS A 184 5.98 29.96 7.71
CA LYS A 184 5.79 30.09 9.16
C LYS A 184 6.88 29.37 9.95
N LEU A 185 7.25 28.14 9.59
CA LEU A 185 8.31 27.40 10.28
C LEU A 185 9.68 28.09 10.12
N ASP A 186 10.00 28.56 8.92
CA ASP A 186 11.25 29.26 8.64
C ASP A 186 11.31 30.60 9.40
N ALA A 187 10.19 31.32 9.53
CA ALA A 187 10.10 32.53 10.33
C ALA A 187 10.26 32.29 11.84
N HIS A 188 9.82 31.15 12.37
CA HIS A 188 10.01 30.79 13.79
C HIS A 188 11.45 30.34 14.05
N SER A 189 12.06 29.61 13.12
CA SER A 189 13.48 29.21 13.20
C SER A 189 14.44 30.39 13.15
N SER A 190 14.00 31.55 12.65
CA SER A 190 14.79 32.79 12.58
C SER A 190 14.68 33.67 13.83
N ASN A 191 13.74 33.38 14.75
CA ASN A 191 13.47 34.22 15.91
C ASN A 191 13.93 33.61 17.25
N ASP A 192 14.62 32.46 17.23
CA ASP A 192 15.18 31.82 18.43
C ASP A 192 16.38 32.57 19.05
N ASP A 193 16.75 33.75 18.52
CA ASP A 193 17.74 34.67 19.12
C ASP A 193 17.10 35.84 19.89
N VAL A 194 15.77 35.90 20.00
CA VAL A 194 15.09 36.89 20.84
C VAL A 194 14.71 36.24 22.16
N MET A 195 15.52 36.50 23.21
CA MET A 195 15.19 36.28 24.61
C MET A 195 13.80 36.86 24.94
N LEU A 196 12.77 36.01 24.90
CA LEU A 196 11.44 36.37 25.36
C LEU A 196 11.40 36.28 26.88
N SER A 197 11.08 37.41 27.52
CA SER A 197 10.87 37.56 28.96
C SER A 197 9.76 36.62 29.47
N GLY A 198 10.04 35.97 30.60
CA GLY A 198 9.41 34.73 31.07
C GLY A 198 7.92 34.75 31.46
N ASP A 199 7.19 35.85 31.33
CA ASP A 199 5.87 35.96 32.00
C ASP A 199 4.64 35.81 31.09
N GLU A 200 4.78 35.94 29.76
CA GLU A 200 3.62 35.82 28.85
C GLU A 200 3.46 34.43 28.20
N ALA A 201 4.53 33.62 28.16
CA ALA A 201 4.45 32.24 27.65
C ALA A 201 3.69 31.28 28.58
N SER A 202 3.55 31.63 29.87
CA SER A 202 2.95 30.76 30.88
C SER A 202 1.41 30.68 30.77
N LYS A 203 0.73 31.76 30.37
CA LYS A 203 -0.75 31.82 30.35
C LYS A 203 -1.42 31.19 29.11
N LEU A 204 -0.68 31.01 28.01
CA LEU A 204 -1.19 30.35 26.78
C LEU A 204 -0.90 28.84 26.73
N SER A 205 -0.08 28.33 27.65
CA SER A 205 0.36 26.93 27.76
C SER A 205 -0.57 26.07 28.62
N GLU A 206 -1.26 26.65 29.62
CA GLU A 206 -2.01 25.87 30.61
C GLU A 206 -3.26 25.15 30.07
N ASN A 207 -3.86 25.61 28.96
CA ASN A 207 -5.05 24.97 28.38
C ASN A 207 -4.77 23.90 27.30
N LYS A 208 -3.51 23.60 26.98
CA LYS A 208 -3.14 22.58 25.96
C LYS A 208 -2.32 21.39 26.49
N GLY A 209 -2.05 21.32 27.79
CA GLY A 209 -0.90 20.55 28.27
C GLY A 209 -1.15 19.26 29.05
N ARG A 210 -2.26 19.08 29.77
CA ARG A 210 -2.45 17.85 30.56
C ARG A 210 -3.14 16.78 29.72
N LYS A 211 -2.35 16.06 28.92
CA LYS A 211 -2.74 14.76 28.38
C LYS A 211 -3.12 13.85 29.55
N ARG A 212 -4.40 13.76 29.86
CA ARG A 212 -4.92 12.78 30.81
C ARG A 212 -4.42 11.41 30.38
N ILE A 213 -3.70 10.71 31.27
CA ILE A 213 -3.29 9.34 31.02
C ILE A 213 -4.57 8.51 31.10
N ILE A 214 -5.04 8.04 29.95
CA ILE A 214 -6.22 7.19 29.84
C ILE A 214 -5.72 5.74 29.94
N GLY A 215 -6.22 5.00 30.95
CA GLY A 215 -5.89 3.59 31.14
C GLY A 215 -6.49 2.69 30.07
N ASP A 216 -5.94 1.49 29.88
CA ASP A 216 -6.30 0.60 28.76
C ASP A 216 -7.78 0.19 28.76
N ASP A 217 -8.38 -0.04 29.93
CA ASP A 217 -9.81 -0.35 30.05
C ASP A 217 -10.70 0.82 29.58
N GLU A 218 -10.30 2.05 29.90
CA GLU A 218 -10.99 3.26 29.47
C GLU A 218 -10.83 3.46 27.96
N LYS A 219 -9.63 3.25 27.41
CA LYS A 219 -9.40 3.26 25.96
C LYS A 219 -10.29 2.23 25.25
N GLN A 220 -10.40 1.00 25.75
CA GLN A 220 -11.26 -0.04 25.17
C GLN A 220 -12.74 0.34 25.20
N ARG A 221 -13.23 0.87 26.33
CA ARG A 221 -14.61 1.37 26.47
C ARG A 221 -14.91 2.49 25.47
N ILE A 222 -13.99 3.43 25.29
CA ILE A 222 -14.11 4.53 24.33
C ILE A 222 -14.15 3.99 22.89
N VAL A 223 -13.24 3.08 22.52
CA VAL A 223 -13.22 2.48 21.17
C VAL A 223 -14.50 1.71 20.87
N LYS A 224 -15.05 0.98 21.85
CA LYS A 224 -16.32 0.26 21.71
C LYS A 224 -17.48 1.22 21.47
N LYS A 225 -17.65 2.25 22.32
CA LYS A 225 -18.69 3.28 22.16
C LYS A 225 -18.59 4.01 20.82
N PHE A 226 -17.36 4.30 20.38
CA PHE A 226 -17.12 4.91 19.07
C PHE A 226 -17.62 4.02 17.92
N LEU A 227 -17.34 2.72 17.97
CA LEU A 227 -17.77 1.78 16.94
C LEU A 227 -19.28 1.58 16.92
N GLU A 228 -19.91 1.52 18.09
CA GLU A 228 -21.37 1.41 18.23
C GLU A 228 -22.07 2.64 17.65
N LYS A 229 -21.67 3.86 18.05
CA LYS A 229 -22.20 5.12 17.49
C LYS A 229 -21.98 5.21 15.98
N LYS A 230 -20.79 4.85 15.51
CA LYS A 230 -20.47 4.85 14.08
C LYS A 230 -21.38 3.90 13.31
N ALA A 231 -21.61 2.69 13.83
CA ALA A 231 -22.49 1.70 13.21
C ALA A 231 -23.95 2.16 13.19
N GLN A 232 -24.43 2.72 14.30
CA GLN A 232 -25.78 3.28 14.42
C GLN A 232 -26.02 4.38 13.37
N LEU A 233 -25.17 5.40 13.32
CA LEU A 233 -25.30 6.49 12.36
C LEU A 233 -25.15 6.03 10.90
N THR A 234 -24.31 5.02 10.64
CA THR A 234 -24.20 4.42 9.30
C THR A 234 -25.49 3.72 8.90
N ASN A 235 -26.15 3.02 9.83
CA ASN A 235 -27.42 2.35 9.60
C ASN A 235 -28.57 3.36 9.39
N GLU A 236 -28.64 4.41 10.22
CA GLU A 236 -29.65 5.47 10.11
C GLU A 236 -29.56 6.22 8.77
N LEU A 237 -28.34 6.49 8.30
CA LEU A 237 -28.13 7.23 7.05
C LEU A 237 -28.12 6.33 5.80
N GLY A 238 -28.00 5.02 5.96
CA GLY A 238 -27.86 4.06 4.85
C GLY A 238 -26.60 4.24 4.00
N ILE A 239 -25.66 5.10 4.41
CA ILE A 239 -24.43 5.44 3.70
C ILE A 239 -23.23 5.46 4.64
N ALA A 240 -22.04 5.22 4.08
CA ALA A 240 -20.80 5.34 4.85
C ALA A 240 -20.61 6.78 5.36
N LEU A 241 -20.25 6.90 6.64
CA LEU A 241 -20.03 8.20 7.27
C LEU A 241 -18.88 8.96 6.62
N SER A 242 -19.09 10.27 6.44
CA SER A 242 -18.03 11.19 6.06
C SER A 242 -16.97 11.27 7.14
N TRP A 243 -15.78 11.75 6.76
CA TRP A 243 -14.67 11.94 7.70
C TRP A 243 -15.03 12.95 8.80
N GLN A 244 -15.77 14.01 8.46
CA GLN A 244 -16.26 15.02 9.42
C GLN A 244 -17.18 14.40 10.49
N LYS A 245 -18.20 13.63 10.10
CA LYS A 245 -19.07 12.95 11.07
C LYS A 245 -18.32 11.95 11.93
N THR A 246 -17.26 11.35 11.39
CA THR A 246 -16.40 10.43 12.14
C THR A 246 -15.56 11.17 13.20
N GLU A 247 -15.17 12.42 12.91
CA GLU A 247 -14.46 13.30 13.83
C GLU A 247 -15.39 13.81 14.95
N GLU A 248 -16.62 14.21 14.61
CA GLU A 248 -17.66 14.60 15.58
C GLU A 248 -17.91 13.50 16.64
N ILE A 249 -18.02 12.23 16.24
CA ILE A 249 -18.19 11.11 17.19
C ILE A 249 -16.96 10.98 18.12
N ALA A 250 -15.75 11.26 17.62
CA ALA A 250 -14.54 11.20 18.44
C ALA A 250 -14.50 12.35 19.45
N ASP A 251 -14.86 13.56 19.02
CA ASP A 251 -14.93 14.76 19.84
C ASP A 251 -15.98 14.63 20.95
N GLU A 252 -17.17 14.05 20.64
CA GLU A 252 -18.19 13.70 21.63
C GLU A 252 -17.68 12.73 22.71
N LEU A 253 -16.67 11.92 22.40
CA LEU A 253 -16.04 10.99 23.34
C LEU A 253 -14.82 11.60 24.03
N GLY A 254 -14.56 12.89 23.83
CA GLY A 254 -13.47 13.64 24.46
C GLY A 254 -12.09 13.22 24.00
N VAL A 255 -11.97 12.61 22.82
CA VAL A 255 -10.70 12.07 22.32
C VAL A 255 -10.50 12.40 20.86
N SER A 256 -9.25 12.66 20.46
CA SER A 256 -8.96 12.90 19.04
C SER A 256 -9.21 11.63 18.21
N ILE A 257 -9.67 11.81 16.96
CA ILE A 257 -9.82 10.70 16.02
C ILE A 257 -8.51 9.90 15.82
N ARG A 258 -7.36 10.57 15.96
CA ARG A 258 -6.04 9.94 15.89
C ARG A 258 -5.79 9.00 17.08
N SER A 259 -6.24 9.36 18.28
CA SER A 259 -6.16 8.51 19.47
C SER A 259 -7.00 7.25 19.30
N ILE A 260 -8.27 7.39 18.88
CA ILE A 260 -9.16 6.25 18.59
C ILE A 260 -8.54 5.34 17.55
N THR A 261 -7.96 5.92 16.49
CA THR A 261 -7.29 5.16 15.43
C THR A 261 -6.11 4.36 15.96
N ASN A 262 -5.28 4.95 16.83
CA ASN A 262 -4.15 4.25 17.45
C ASN A 262 -4.62 3.13 18.39
N TRP A 263 -5.62 3.40 19.25
CA TRP A 263 -6.16 2.40 20.18
C TRP A 263 -6.85 1.25 19.45
N LYS A 264 -7.51 1.50 18.32
CA LYS A 264 -8.03 0.44 17.46
C LYS A 264 -6.95 -0.52 16.95
N LYS A 265 -5.75 -0.02 16.69
CA LYS A 265 -4.58 -0.85 16.32
C LYS A 265 -4.06 -1.63 17.53
N GLU A 266 -3.98 -0.97 18.67
CA GLU A 266 -3.52 -1.54 19.95
C GLU A 266 -4.40 -2.72 20.38
N PHE A 267 -5.72 -2.61 20.25
CA PHE A 267 -6.68 -3.65 20.66
C PHE A 267 -7.02 -4.67 19.57
N VAL A 268 -6.32 -4.67 18.43
CA VAL A 268 -6.57 -5.60 17.31
C VAL A 268 -8.03 -5.58 16.82
N ILE A 269 -8.75 -4.46 17.03
CA ILE A 269 -10.17 -4.40 16.66
C ILE A 269 -10.35 -4.26 15.15
N ILE A 270 -9.33 -3.78 14.42
CA ILE A 270 -9.30 -3.84 12.95
C ILE A 270 -7.82 -3.87 12.50
N PRO A 271 -7.36 -4.88 11.73
CA PRO A 271 -6.07 -4.77 11.04
C PRO A 271 -6.19 -3.67 9.99
N GLU A 272 -5.57 -2.52 10.27
CA GLU A 272 -5.65 -1.26 9.52
C GLU A 272 -5.05 -1.32 8.10
N LYS A 273 -4.75 -2.53 7.61
CA LYS A 273 -4.34 -2.81 6.23
C LYS A 273 -5.04 -4.07 5.70
N SER A 274 -6.36 -4.14 5.79
CA SER A 274 -7.13 -5.19 5.09
C SER A 274 -6.91 -5.16 3.57
N ASP A 275 -6.31 -4.10 3.01
CA ASP A 275 -5.94 -4.03 1.59
C ASP A 275 -4.51 -4.54 1.30
N GLY A 276 -3.69 -4.77 2.33
CA GLY A 276 -2.44 -5.51 2.21
C GLY A 276 -2.70 -7.01 2.13
N GLU A 277 -1.89 -7.74 1.36
CA GLU A 277 -2.08 -9.17 1.11
C GLU A 277 -2.22 -10.01 2.39
N LYS A 278 -1.34 -9.76 3.38
CA LYS A 278 -1.40 -10.40 4.70
C LYS A 278 -2.72 -10.13 5.44
N GLY A 279 -3.22 -8.89 5.38
CA GLY A 279 -4.49 -8.52 6.02
C GLY A 279 -5.70 -9.15 5.35
N LYS A 280 -5.69 -9.28 4.01
CA LYS A 280 -6.74 -10.00 3.26
C LYS A 280 -6.80 -11.47 3.64
N ILE A 281 -5.64 -12.12 3.75
CA ILE A 281 -5.52 -13.52 4.17
C ILE A 281 -6.08 -13.71 5.58
N GLU A 282 -5.75 -12.80 6.50
CA GLU A 282 -6.21 -12.86 7.89
C GLU A 282 -7.73 -12.68 8.01
N VAL A 283 -8.30 -11.74 7.26
CA VAL A 283 -9.77 -11.58 7.13
C VAL A 283 -10.43 -12.87 6.66
N VAL A 284 -9.87 -13.55 5.66
CA VAL A 284 -10.40 -14.83 5.17
C VAL A 284 -10.28 -15.94 6.22
N LYS A 285 -9.18 -16.00 6.98
CA LYS A 285 -9.04 -16.94 8.11
C LYS A 285 -10.13 -16.73 9.17
N HIS A 286 -10.39 -15.48 9.56
CA HIS A 286 -11.45 -15.16 10.51
C HIS A 286 -12.85 -15.50 9.97
N TYR A 287 -13.12 -15.19 8.70
CA TYR A 287 -14.34 -15.61 8.02
C TYR A 287 -14.56 -17.13 8.13
N LYS A 288 -13.53 -17.95 7.81
CA LYS A 288 -13.62 -19.42 7.90
C LYS A 288 -13.87 -19.88 9.33
N LYS A 289 -13.20 -19.28 10.31
CA LYS A 289 -13.43 -19.59 11.74
C LYS A 289 -14.89 -19.34 12.14
N MET A 290 -15.45 -18.18 11.77
CA MET A 290 -16.84 -17.85 12.08
C MET A 290 -17.84 -18.75 11.34
N LYS A 291 -17.57 -19.11 10.08
CA LYS A 291 -18.39 -20.07 9.34
C LYS A 291 -18.35 -21.48 9.92
N ARG A 292 -17.21 -21.93 10.44
CA ARG A 292 -17.11 -23.23 11.15
C ARG A 292 -17.92 -23.23 12.44
N GLN A 293 -17.86 -22.13 13.19
CA GLN A 293 -18.60 -21.99 14.45
C GLN A 293 -20.10 -21.80 14.24
N ASN A 294 -20.51 -21.17 13.14
CA ASN A 294 -21.91 -20.95 12.82
C ASN A 294 -22.14 -21.04 11.29
N PRO A 295 -22.40 -22.25 10.76
CA PRO A 295 -22.55 -22.48 9.33
C PRO A 295 -23.65 -21.65 8.67
N LYS A 296 -24.77 -21.45 9.39
CA LYS A 296 -25.95 -20.71 8.93
C LYS A 296 -25.79 -19.18 8.99
N MET A 297 -24.71 -18.66 9.56
CA MET A 297 -24.49 -17.22 9.68
C MET A 297 -24.37 -16.55 8.29
N PRO A 298 -25.20 -15.54 7.96
CA PRO A 298 -25.13 -14.87 6.67
C PRO A 298 -23.81 -14.11 6.48
N ASN A 299 -23.27 -14.09 5.26
CA ASN A 299 -22.03 -13.38 4.96
C ASN A 299 -22.11 -11.87 5.27
N LYS A 300 -23.30 -11.27 5.16
CA LYS A 300 -23.53 -9.86 5.54
C LYS A 300 -23.25 -9.64 7.03
N GLU A 301 -23.68 -10.57 7.88
CA GLU A 301 -23.46 -10.51 9.32
C GLU A 301 -21.98 -10.72 9.67
N ILE A 302 -21.32 -11.69 9.03
CA ILE A 302 -19.88 -11.91 9.20
C ILE A 302 -19.07 -10.68 8.77
N ALA A 303 -19.41 -10.08 7.63
CA ALA A 303 -18.75 -8.87 7.14
C ALA A 303 -18.89 -7.71 8.14
N THR A 304 -20.08 -7.57 8.76
CA THR A 304 -20.34 -6.55 9.79
C THR A 304 -19.49 -6.80 11.04
N LYS A 305 -19.41 -8.04 11.52
CA LYS A 305 -18.57 -8.42 12.68
C LYS A 305 -17.07 -8.22 12.41
N LEU A 306 -16.63 -8.40 11.16
CA LEU A 306 -15.25 -8.14 10.73
C LEU A 306 -14.98 -6.67 10.38
N GLY A 307 -15.99 -5.79 10.45
CA GLY A 307 -15.84 -4.36 10.12
C GLY A 307 -15.52 -4.10 8.64
N ILE A 308 -15.93 -4.98 7.73
CA ILE A 308 -15.66 -4.87 6.28
C ILE A 308 -16.95 -4.84 5.46
N ILE A 309 -16.91 -4.16 4.31
CA ILE A 309 -18.02 -4.16 3.35
C ILE A 309 -18.19 -5.58 2.78
N ARG A 310 -19.42 -6.09 2.71
CA ARG A 310 -19.75 -7.43 2.15
C ARG A 310 -19.03 -7.71 0.83
N ASN A 311 -19.10 -6.78 -0.13
CA ASN A 311 -18.47 -6.97 -1.45
C ASN A 311 -16.95 -7.15 -1.36
N ARG A 312 -16.28 -6.48 -0.41
CA ARG A 312 -14.84 -6.66 -0.18
C ARG A 312 -14.54 -8.03 0.43
N LEU A 313 -15.36 -8.49 1.37
CA LEU A 313 -15.24 -9.85 1.91
C LEU A 313 -15.35 -10.89 0.79
N ASP A 314 -16.33 -10.76 -0.09
CA ASP A 314 -16.50 -11.67 -1.23
C ASP A 314 -15.29 -11.63 -2.18
N ILE A 315 -14.72 -10.45 -2.45
CA ILE A 315 -13.49 -10.32 -3.25
C ILE A 315 -12.30 -11.01 -2.56
N TYR A 316 -12.10 -10.79 -1.26
CA TYR A 316 -10.98 -11.39 -0.54
C TYR A 316 -11.11 -12.91 -0.48
N ARG A 317 -12.32 -13.44 -0.27
CA ARG A 317 -12.59 -14.89 -0.36
C ARG A 317 -12.21 -15.44 -1.73
N LYS A 318 -12.65 -14.78 -2.80
CA LYS A 318 -12.31 -15.20 -4.18
C LYS A 318 -10.81 -15.24 -4.44
N GLN A 319 -10.04 -14.34 -3.81
CA GLN A 319 -8.60 -14.19 -4.04
C GLN A 319 -7.73 -15.04 -3.11
N PHE A 320 -8.14 -15.26 -1.86
CA PHE A 320 -7.26 -15.81 -0.82
C PHE A 320 -7.84 -17.02 -0.10
N ASP A 321 -9.07 -17.43 -0.38
CA ASP A 321 -9.63 -18.68 0.15
C ASP A 321 -9.12 -19.85 -0.71
N PRO A 322 -8.30 -20.77 -0.17
CA PRO A 322 -7.78 -21.90 -0.93
C PRO A 322 -8.89 -22.76 -1.53
N ASP A 323 -10.02 -22.91 -0.84
CA ASP A 323 -11.15 -23.72 -1.29
C ASP A 323 -11.83 -23.07 -2.50
N TYR A 324 -11.85 -21.73 -2.54
CA TYR A 324 -12.37 -20.97 -3.68
C TYR A 324 -11.39 -20.98 -4.86
N GLN A 325 -10.09 -20.90 -4.57
CA GLN A 325 -9.04 -20.92 -5.59
C GLN A 325 -8.92 -22.29 -6.25
N LYS A 326 -8.95 -23.39 -5.49
CA LYS A 326 -8.96 -24.77 -6.04
C LYS A 326 -10.07 -24.93 -7.08
N ALA A 327 -11.28 -24.47 -6.77
CA ALA A 327 -12.42 -24.51 -7.70
C ALA A 327 -12.16 -23.74 -9.02
N LYS A 328 -11.33 -22.69 -9.02
CA LYS A 328 -11.02 -21.92 -10.22
C LYS A 328 -10.10 -22.67 -11.19
N PHE A 329 -9.25 -23.57 -10.68
CA PHE A 329 -8.25 -24.29 -11.49
C PHE A 329 -8.79 -25.51 -12.22
N TYR A 330 -10.01 -25.96 -11.92
CA TYR A 330 -10.66 -26.98 -12.73
C TYR A 330 -10.97 -26.43 -14.12
N ASN A 331 -10.52 -27.13 -15.16
CA ASN A 331 -10.94 -26.82 -16.53
C ASN A 331 -12.44 -27.15 -16.71
N ASN A 332 -13.05 -26.75 -17.82
CA ASN A 332 -14.49 -26.97 -18.02
C ASN A 332 -14.84 -28.46 -18.11
N GLU A 333 -13.96 -29.29 -18.70
CA GLU A 333 -14.14 -30.74 -18.79
C GLU A 333 -14.25 -31.39 -17.40
N THR A 334 -13.33 -31.08 -16.48
CA THR A 334 -13.38 -31.61 -15.12
C THR A 334 -14.60 -31.10 -14.36
N LYS A 335 -15.04 -29.85 -14.60
CA LYS A 335 -16.27 -29.34 -13.98
C LYS A 335 -17.50 -30.09 -14.48
N ILE A 336 -17.60 -30.34 -15.77
CA ILE A 336 -18.70 -31.11 -16.38
C ILE A 336 -18.71 -32.52 -15.78
N GLU A 337 -17.56 -33.17 -15.72
CA GLU A 337 -17.42 -34.52 -15.17
C GLU A 337 -17.85 -34.60 -13.70
N LEU A 338 -17.43 -33.65 -12.86
CA LEU A 338 -17.88 -33.58 -11.47
C LEU A 338 -19.39 -33.33 -11.33
N VAL A 339 -20.00 -32.59 -12.25
CA VAL A 339 -21.47 -32.41 -12.27
C VAL A 339 -22.18 -33.71 -12.70
N LYS A 340 -21.64 -34.47 -13.66
CA LYS A 340 -22.16 -35.81 -14.01
C LYS A 340 -22.10 -36.75 -12.80
N GLN A 341 -20.95 -36.81 -12.12
CA GLN A 341 -20.79 -37.61 -10.90
C GLN A 341 -21.74 -37.17 -9.79
N TYR A 342 -21.97 -35.86 -9.62
CA TYR A 342 -22.98 -35.34 -8.70
C TYR A 342 -24.38 -35.92 -8.99
N HIS A 343 -24.81 -35.90 -10.26
CA HIS A 343 -26.13 -36.41 -10.64
C HIS A 343 -26.24 -37.92 -10.44
N GLN A 344 -25.16 -38.67 -10.71
CA GLN A 344 -25.12 -40.11 -10.46
C GLN A 344 -25.21 -40.41 -8.95
N ILE A 345 -24.48 -39.69 -8.11
CA ILE A 345 -24.57 -39.83 -6.65
C ILE A 345 -26.00 -39.52 -6.18
N LYS A 346 -26.61 -38.43 -6.67
CA LYS A 346 -27.99 -38.07 -6.33
C LYS A 346 -29.05 -39.04 -6.82
N ARG A 347 -28.80 -39.75 -7.92
CA ARG A 347 -29.67 -40.82 -8.42
C ARG A 347 -29.63 -42.04 -7.49
N ASN A 348 -28.45 -42.35 -6.95
CA ASN A 348 -28.25 -43.48 -6.03
C ASN A 348 -28.69 -43.16 -4.60
N ASP A 349 -28.47 -41.93 -4.13
CA ASP A 349 -28.87 -41.44 -2.81
C ASP A 349 -29.48 -40.03 -2.90
N PRO A 350 -30.82 -39.93 -3.06
CA PRO A 350 -31.50 -38.64 -3.17
C PRO A 350 -31.40 -37.79 -1.90
N GLN A 351 -31.25 -38.41 -0.71
CA GLN A 351 -31.26 -37.71 0.57
C GLN A 351 -29.91 -37.12 0.96
N LEU A 352 -28.81 -37.60 0.36
CA LEU A 352 -27.46 -37.10 0.66
C LEU A 352 -27.35 -35.58 0.42
N PRO A 353 -26.99 -34.76 1.42
CA PRO A 353 -26.96 -33.31 1.27
C PRO A 353 -25.84 -32.84 0.33
N ASP A 354 -26.06 -31.76 -0.42
CA ASP A 354 -25.07 -31.17 -1.35
C ASP A 354 -23.74 -30.82 -0.66
N GLU A 355 -23.78 -30.58 0.65
CA GLU A 355 -22.61 -30.30 1.48
C GLU A 355 -21.69 -31.51 1.63
N GLU A 356 -22.25 -32.73 1.70
CA GLU A 356 -21.45 -33.96 1.77
C GLU A 356 -20.89 -34.33 0.41
N ILE A 357 -21.66 -34.16 -0.66
CA ILE A 357 -21.18 -34.39 -2.03
C ILE A 357 -20.05 -33.41 -2.37
N ALA A 358 -20.16 -32.13 -1.97
CA ALA A 358 -19.09 -31.17 -2.16
C ALA A 358 -17.79 -31.55 -1.43
N LYS A 359 -17.89 -32.14 -0.22
CA LYS A 359 -16.73 -32.67 0.51
C LYS A 359 -16.09 -33.84 -0.23
N LEU A 360 -16.87 -34.75 -0.82
CA LEU A 360 -16.33 -35.87 -1.61
C LEU A 360 -15.46 -35.40 -2.77
N PHE A 361 -15.82 -34.27 -3.39
CA PHE A 361 -15.08 -33.69 -4.51
C PHE A 361 -13.96 -32.72 -4.10
N ASP A 362 -13.72 -32.53 -2.79
CA ASP A 362 -12.77 -31.52 -2.26
C ASP A 362 -13.02 -30.09 -2.82
N ILE A 363 -14.30 -29.74 -3.00
CA ILE A 363 -14.73 -28.40 -3.45
C ILE A 363 -15.72 -27.76 -2.47
N CYS A 364 -15.86 -26.44 -2.51
CA CYS A 364 -16.88 -25.77 -1.70
C CYS A 364 -18.28 -25.95 -2.31
N THR A 365 -19.31 -26.08 -1.46
CA THR A 365 -20.71 -26.24 -1.87
C THR A 365 -21.18 -25.15 -2.83
N THR A 366 -20.68 -23.92 -2.67
CA THR A 366 -21.01 -22.79 -3.56
C THR A 366 -20.53 -23.04 -4.99
N SER A 367 -19.32 -23.58 -5.18
CA SER A 367 -18.78 -23.90 -6.50
C SER A 367 -19.59 -25.00 -7.17
N LEU A 368 -19.92 -26.05 -6.40
CA LEU A 368 -20.77 -27.14 -6.88
C LEU A 368 -22.15 -26.62 -7.33
N CYS A 369 -22.81 -25.78 -6.53
CA CYS A 369 -24.09 -25.17 -6.91
C CYS A 369 -24.00 -24.31 -8.19
N LEU A 370 -22.90 -23.57 -8.37
CA LEU A 370 -22.69 -22.76 -9.57
C LEU A 370 -22.47 -23.62 -10.80
N TRP A 371 -21.66 -24.67 -10.69
CA TRP A 371 -21.38 -25.59 -11.81
C TRP A 371 -22.62 -26.37 -12.21
N LYS A 372 -23.42 -26.86 -11.25
CA LYS A 372 -24.73 -27.47 -11.52
C LYS A 372 -25.62 -26.57 -12.37
N LYS A 373 -25.69 -25.28 -12.04
CA LYS A 373 -26.48 -24.30 -12.82
C LYS A 373 -25.88 -24.03 -14.19
N GLN A 374 -24.55 -23.92 -14.26
CA GLN A 374 -23.84 -23.56 -15.49
C GLN A 374 -23.83 -24.69 -16.53
N PHE A 375 -23.75 -25.95 -16.09
CA PHE A 375 -23.58 -27.12 -16.96
C PHE A 375 -24.80 -28.04 -16.99
N ALA A 376 -25.95 -27.60 -16.46
CA ALA A 376 -27.19 -28.40 -16.47
C ALA A 376 -27.57 -28.84 -17.89
N GLU A 377 -27.50 -27.94 -18.87
CA GLU A 377 -27.86 -28.23 -20.27
C GLU A 377 -26.92 -29.25 -20.92
N HIS A 378 -25.63 -29.19 -20.61
CA HIS A 378 -24.65 -30.14 -21.14
C HIS A 378 -24.86 -31.55 -20.60
N VAL A 379 -25.17 -31.68 -19.31
CA VAL A 379 -25.41 -33.01 -18.71
C VAL A 379 -26.73 -33.60 -19.20
N LEU A 380 -27.77 -32.77 -19.36
CA LEU A 380 -29.07 -33.24 -19.88
C LEU A 380 -29.02 -33.64 -21.35
N SER A 381 -28.18 -32.98 -22.16
CA SER A 381 -28.01 -33.32 -23.58
C SER A 381 -27.35 -34.69 -23.78
N ASP A 382 -26.35 -35.01 -22.96
CA ASP A 382 -25.66 -36.31 -23.05
C ASP A 382 -26.60 -37.45 -22.60
N GLU A 383 -27.35 -37.27 -21.51
CA GLU A 383 -28.33 -38.27 -21.03
C GLU A 383 -29.49 -38.51 -22.00
N ALA A 384 -29.86 -37.51 -22.81
CA ALA A 384 -30.87 -37.65 -23.85
C ALA A 384 -30.36 -38.40 -25.09
N SER A 385 -29.05 -38.41 -25.32
CA SER A 385 -28.43 -39.11 -26.46
C SER A 385 -28.14 -40.60 -26.20
N GLU A 386 -28.07 -40.99 -24.92
CA GLU A 386 -27.89 -42.39 -24.49
C GLU A 386 -29.21 -43.17 -24.33
N ARG A 387 -30.36 -42.49 -24.47
CA ARG A 387 -31.70 -43.09 -24.50
C ARG A 387 -32.19 -43.18 -25.93
#